data_AF-C6PMM2-F1
#
_entry.id   AF-C6PMM2-F1
#
_cell.length_a   1.000
_cell.length_b   1.000
_cell.length_c   1.000
_cell.angle_alpha   90.00
_cell.angle_beta   90.00
_cell.angle_gamma   90.00
#
_symmetry.space_group_name_H-M   'P 1'
#
loop_
_entity.id
_entity.type
_entity.pdbx_description
1 polymer ?
#
loop_
_entity_poly.entity_id
_entity_poly.type
_entity_poly.pdbx_seq_one_letter_code
_entity_poly.pdbx_strand_id
1 'polypeptide(L)'
;MSRNKYNYIICVFCTCLFLLFTSNAYASSDNEPTVDAYKVWAIRFNQPINFNKLTKESIQVKDKNNNLVNVRLQEGSWGDLVLVIPPEKGYNLGEEYTLVITKQVYSEKNKQIKEGKTFNFKIKETSEKPIVFKDSVFERLIRNKIQVNKPDWETLNKSDVENITELMEQNCGIKSDNTIKYINGIEGLVNLQSLTLTYCQIEDISPLKGLTNLKELMLYDDNITDISPLKGLTNLEFLELYGNQITDIPSLEGLTKLKDIDLGNNKIHDITLLRELSNLQELNLVYNKITDISSLKELTNLNSLDLDNNNISDISPLEKLSNLKSLSLGSNKITDISSLKGLTNLNSLVLDDNNITDISPLKGLTNLNFLNLGSNKISDISPLEGLTNLSTLWLKDTPTNEVYKEKLKKYLPKCDIRLVN
;
A
#
# COMPACT_ATOMS: atom_id res chain seq x y z
N MET A 1 40.80 18.37 -57.27
CA MET A 1 39.54 18.34 -58.04
C MET A 1 38.66 17.27 -57.41
N SER A 2 37.45 17.45 -56.90
CA SER A 2 36.57 18.60 -56.68
C SER A 2 35.70 18.22 -55.48
N ARG A 3 35.70 19.04 -54.41
CA ARG A 3 34.72 18.97 -53.33
C ARG A 3 33.54 19.85 -53.72
N ASN A 4 32.34 19.30 -53.82
CA ASN A 4 31.12 20.06 -53.50
C ASN A 4 29.91 19.15 -53.25
N LYS A 5 29.20 19.54 -52.17
CA LYS A 5 27.76 19.40 -51.87
C LYS A 5 27.17 17.99 -51.77
N TYR A 6 26.81 17.61 -50.53
CA TYR A 6 25.41 17.45 -50.11
C TYR A 6 25.31 17.78 -48.61
N ASN A 7 24.47 18.77 -48.28
CA ASN A 7 24.11 19.16 -46.92
C ASN A 7 23.19 18.08 -46.34
N TYR A 8 23.58 17.50 -45.21
CA TYR A 8 22.68 16.81 -44.31
C TYR A 8 22.72 17.49 -42.94
N ILE A 9 21.53 17.90 -42.51
CA ILE A 9 21.17 18.56 -41.25
C ILE A 9 21.11 17.49 -40.15
N ILE A 10 21.77 17.71 -39.00
CA ILE A 10 21.66 16.89 -37.77
C ILE A 10 21.82 17.85 -36.59
N CYS A 11 20.77 18.52 -36.10
CA CYS A 11 19.76 18.10 -35.10
C CYS A 11 20.30 17.79 -33.68
N VAL A 12 19.78 18.57 -32.72
CA VAL A 12 19.72 18.30 -31.27
C VAL A 12 18.93 17.00 -31.07
N PHE A 13 19.56 15.93 -30.60
CA PHE A 13 18.92 14.65 -30.25
C PHE A 13 18.93 14.57 -28.71
N CYS A 14 17.80 14.49 -27.98
CA CYS A 14 16.83 13.39 -27.97
C CYS A 14 17.55 12.05 -28.17
N THR A 15 17.82 11.32 -27.09
CA THR A 15 18.58 10.05 -27.00
C THR A 15 20.12 10.14 -26.93
N CYS A 16 20.68 9.36 -25.99
CA CYS A 16 22.08 9.27 -25.60
C CYS A 16 23.05 8.90 -26.73
N LEU A 17 24.14 9.66 -26.94
CA LEU A 17 25.50 9.11 -27.15
C LEU A 17 26.57 10.21 -27.15
N PHE A 18 27.74 9.87 -26.59
CA PHE A 18 28.97 10.66 -26.47
C PHE A 18 29.48 11.26 -27.78
N LEU A 19 29.91 12.54 -27.77
CA LEU A 19 30.88 13.10 -28.72
C LEU A 19 31.85 14.06 -28.03
N LEU A 20 33.13 13.65 -28.01
CA LEU A 20 34.31 14.43 -27.66
C LEU A 20 34.56 15.52 -28.70
N PHE A 21 34.73 16.79 -28.30
CA PHE A 21 35.47 17.77 -29.11
C PHE A 21 36.30 18.74 -28.27
N THR A 22 37.55 18.89 -28.70
CA THR A 22 38.52 19.91 -28.33
C THR A 22 38.12 21.26 -28.93
N SER A 23 38.01 22.30 -28.09
CA SER A 23 37.94 23.75 -28.42
C SER A 23 36.79 24.28 -29.29
N ASN A 24 36.20 25.39 -28.81
CA ASN A 24 35.10 26.21 -29.34
C ASN A 24 33.67 25.69 -29.11
N ALA A 25 33.04 26.19 -28.04
CA ALA A 25 31.63 25.98 -27.74
C ALA A 25 30.75 26.84 -28.67
N TYR A 26 30.34 26.29 -29.81
CA TYR A 26 29.21 26.81 -30.58
C TYR A 26 27.93 26.10 -30.15
N ALA A 27 27.00 26.85 -29.58
CA ALA A 27 25.60 26.47 -29.49
C ALA A 27 24.86 27.43 -30.43
N SER A 28 24.58 26.99 -31.66
CA SER A 28 23.64 27.68 -32.54
C SER A 28 22.28 27.01 -32.40
N SER A 29 21.24 27.80 -32.13
CA SER A 29 19.88 27.42 -32.52
C SER A 29 19.20 28.64 -33.13
N ASP A 30 19.08 28.64 -34.45
CA ASP A 30 18.28 29.60 -35.23
C ASP A 30 16.77 29.42 -35.02
N ASN A 31 16.30 28.86 -33.91
CA ASN A 31 14.88 28.82 -33.54
C ASN A 31 14.75 28.76 -32.02
N GLU A 32 13.87 29.59 -31.45
CA GLU A 32 13.45 29.50 -30.05
C GLU A 32 12.67 28.19 -29.87
N PRO A 33 13.23 27.16 -29.20
CA PRO A 33 12.53 25.92 -28.99
C PRO A 33 11.25 26.19 -28.23
N THR A 34 10.16 25.72 -28.81
CA THR A 34 8.90 25.69 -28.11
C THR A 34 8.82 24.38 -27.32
N VAL A 35 8.56 24.47 -26.02
CA VAL A 35 8.62 23.36 -25.05
C VAL A 35 7.40 23.38 -24.12
N ASP A 36 7.19 22.28 -23.41
CA ASP A 36 6.07 22.17 -22.46
C ASP A 36 6.32 22.91 -21.14
N ALA A 37 5.23 23.24 -20.44
CA ALA A 37 5.25 23.95 -19.16
C ALA A 37 6.09 23.26 -18.07
N TYR A 38 6.33 21.96 -18.19
CA TYR A 38 7.11 21.17 -17.22
C TYR A 38 8.47 20.71 -17.75
N LYS A 39 9.01 21.38 -18.77
CA LYS A 39 10.33 21.04 -19.34
C LYS A 39 11.43 21.06 -18.28
N VAL A 40 12.04 19.91 -18.02
CA VAL A 40 13.32 19.77 -17.33
C VAL A 40 14.46 19.97 -18.32
N TRP A 41 15.46 20.78 -17.96
CA TRP A 41 16.67 20.94 -18.77
C TRP A 41 17.81 20.10 -18.19
N ALA A 42 18.38 19.24 -19.02
CA ALA A 42 19.58 18.47 -18.70
C ALA A 42 20.81 19.20 -19.27
N ILE A 43 21.67 19.71 -18.40
CA ILE A 43 22.89 20.43 -18.75
C ILE A 43 24.07 19.53 -18.45
N ARG A 44 24.72 19.02 -19.49
CA ARG A 44 25.91 18.19 -19.37
C ARG A 44 27.18 19.00 -19.58
N PHE A 45 28.13 18.84 -18.67
CA PHE A 45 29.44 19.46 -18.72
C PHE A 45 30.49 18.44 -19.17
N ASN A 46 31.56 18.91 -19.81
CA ASN A 46 32.61 18.02 -20.31
C ASN A 46 33.51 17.46 -19.19
N GLN A 47 33.35 17.95 -17.96
CA GLN A 47 34.06 17.50 -16.76
C GLN A 47 33.14 17.64 -15.55
N PRO A 48 33.36 16.84 -14.48
CA PRO A 48 32.63 16.98 -13.24
C PRO A 48 32.69 18.40 -12.66
N ILE A 49 31.56 18.87 -12.15
CA ILE A 49 31.41 20.19 -11.56
C ILE A 49 31.34 20.14 -10.04
N ASN A 50 31.73 21.23 -9.38
CA ASN A 50 31.59 21.37 -7.95
C ASN A 50 30.16 21.77 -7.60
N PHE A 51 29.30 20.78 -7.34
CA PHE A 51 27.88 21.00 -7.07
C PHE A 51 27.64 21.84 -5.81
N ASN A 52 28.51 21.75 -4.81
CA ASN A 52 28.43 22.56 -3.58
C ASN A 52 28.64 24.06 -3.82
N LYS A 53 29.21 24.45 -4.97
CA LYS A 53 29.37 25.84 -5.39
C LYS A 53 28.30 26.30 -6.38
N LEU A 54 27.36 25.43 -6.74
CA LEU A 54 26.27 25.77 -7.63
C LEU A 54 25.27 26.64 -6.88
N THR A 55 25.10 27.88 -7.32
CA THR A 55 24.15 28.81 -6.71
C THR A 55 23.06 29.19 -7.71
N LYS A 56 22.05 29.93 -7.23
CA LYS A 56 21.09 30.61 -8.10
C LYS A 56 21.74 31.67 -8.99
N GLU A 57 23.02 31.99 -8.84
CA GLU A 57 23.78 32.84 -9.78
C GLU A 57 24.50 32.03 -10.86
N SER A 58 24.75 30.73 -10.62
CA SER A 58 25.40 29.84 -11.57
C SER A 58 24.47 29.47 -12.73
N ILE A 59 23.23 29.06 -12.42
CA ILE A 59 22.22 28.66 -13.41
C ILE A 59 20.87 29.26 -13.01
N GLN A 60 20.24 29.97 -13.95
CA GLN A 60 19.00 30.72 -13.74
C GLN A 60 18.00 30.45 -14.86
N VAL A 61 16.71 30.52 -14.53
CA VAL A 61 15.67 30.74 -15.55
C VAL A 61 15.04 32.09 -15.29
N LYS A 62 14.85 32.88 -16.35
CA LYS A 62 14.25 34.21 -16.30
C LYS A 62 13.02 34.28 -17.18
N ASP A 63 12.02 35.06 -16.77
CA ASP A 63 10.86 35.36 -17.61
C ASP A 63 11.18 36.46 -18.65
N LYS A 64 10.23 36.77 -19.53
CA LYS A 64 10.33 37.86 -20.52
C LYS A 64 10.64 39.24 -19.93
N ASN A 65 10.35 39.45 -18.65
CA ASN A 65 10.61 40.68 -17.92
C ASN A 65 11.95 40.63 -17.16
N ASN A 66 12.77 39.60 -17.40
CA ASN A 66 14.07 39.34 -16.77
C ASN A 66 13.98 39.05 -15.24
N ASN A 67 12.80 38.72 -14.73
CA ASN A 67 12.63 38.28 -13.34
C ASN A 67 13.06 36.83 -13.17
N LEU A 68 13.63 36.49 -12.01
CA LEU A 68 14.04 35.13 -11.70
C LEU A 68 12.83 34.21 -11.50
N VAL A 69 12.83 33.08 -12.19
CA VAL A 69 11.89 31.99 -12.00
C VAL A 69 12.46 31.01 -10.97
N ASN A 70 11.62 30.57 -10.02
CA ASN A 70 12.04 29.66 -8.96
C ASN A 70 12.18 28.22 -9.48
N VAL A 71 13.31 27.92 -10.10
CA VAL A 71 13.72 26.57 -10.52
C VAL A 71 14.56 25.88 -9.46
N ARG A 72 14.54 24.56 -9.43
CA ARG A 72 15.42 23.74 -8.59
C ARG A 72 16.56 23.16 -9.42
N LEU A 73 17.75 23.13 -8.85
CA LEU A 73 18.92 22.51 -9.47
C LEU A 73 19.17 21.17 -8.76
N GLN A 74 19.32 20.10 -9.53
CA GLN A 74 19.60 18.77 -9.02
C GLN A 74 20.81 18.18 -9.74
N GLU A 75 21.68 17.50 -8.98
CA GLU A 75 22.81 16.78 -9.53
C GLU A 75 22.29 15.53 -10.25
N GLY A 76 22.72 15.35 -11.51
CA GLY A 76 22.48 14.13 -12.27
C GLY A 76 23.60 13.10 -12.07
N SER A 77 23.61 12.06 -12.90
CA SER A 77 24.61 11.00 -12.80
C SER A 77 26.03 11.50 -13.13
N TRP A 78 27.05 10.86 -12.53
CA TRP A 78 28.48 11.03 -12.84
C TRP A 78 29.10 12.42 -12.55
N GLY A 79 28.42 13.29 -11.81
CA GLY A 79 28.92 14.59 -11.37
C GLY A 79 29.10 15.63 -12.49
N ASP A 80 28.82 15.27 -13.75
CA ASP A 80 28.94 16.11 -14.94
C ASP A 80 27.58 16.59 -15.46
N LEU A 81 26.47 16.23 -14.81
CA LEU A 81 25.11 16.54 -15.22
C LEU A 81 24.39 17.39 -14.18
N VAL A 82 23.72 18.45 -14.62
CA VAL A 82 22.79 19.24 -13.79
C VAL A 82 21.42 19.23 -14.43
N LEU A 83 20.40 18.92 -13.64
CA LEU A 83 19.00 19.03 -14.01
C LEU A 83 18.43 20.36 -13.50
N VAL A 84 17.83 21.15 -14.39
CA VAL A 84 17.06 22.35 -14.05
C VAL A 84 15.58 21.98 -14.06
N ILE A 85 15.02 21.84 -12.87
CA ILE A 85 13.65 21.40 -12.63
C ILE A 85 12.74 22.64 -12.56
N PRO A 86 11.63 22.69 -13.33
CA PRO A 86 10.73 23.84 -13.36
C PRO A 86 10.04 24.09 -12.00
N PRO A 87 9.36 25.23 -11.82
CA PRO A 87 8.47 25.45 -10.68
C PRO A 87 7.42 24.33 -10.58
N GLU A 88 6.92 24.06 -9.37
CA GLU A 88 5.91 23.01 -9.14
C GLU A 88 4.60 23.23 -9.94
N LYS A 89 4.25 24.50 -10.16
CA LYS A 89 3.12 24.91 -11.00
C LYS A 89 3.43 24.92 -12.51
N GLY A 90 4.67 24.60 -12.92
CA GLY A 90 5.16 24.75 -14.28
C GLY A 90 5.48 26.19 -14.65
N TYR A 91 5.98 26.36 -15.88
CA TYR A 91 6.07 27.65 -16.56
C TYR A 91 4.68 28.10 -17.05
N ASN A 92 4.47 29.41 -17.19
CA ASN A 92 3.20 29.95 -17.66
C ASN A 92 3.05 29.71 -19.17
N LEU A 93 1.83 29.37 -19.60
CA LEU A 93 1.50 29.11 -21.01
C LEU A 93 1.63 30.38 -21.86
N GLY A 94 2.11 30.21 -23.10
CA GLY A 94 2.29 31.30 -24.06
C GLY A 94 3.46 32.23 -23.75
N GLU A 95 4.08 32.08 -22.58
CA GLU A 95 5.18 32.91 -22.11
C GLU A 95 6.54 32.41 -22.62
N GLU A 96 7.48 33.34 -22.63
CA GLU A 96 8.87 33.13 -23.04
C GLU A 96 9.80 33.26 -21.84
N TYR A 97 10.83 32.43 -21.86
CA TYR A 97 11.78 32.29 -20.78
C TYR A 97 13.20 32.16 -21.33
N THR A 98 14.18 32.54 -20.52
CA THR A 98 15.60 32.40 -20.83
C THR A 98 16.29 31.56 -19.75
N LEU A 99 16.84 30.42 -20.13
CA LEU A 99 17.79 29.66 -19.31
C LEU A 99 19.18 30.31 -19.46
N VAL A 100 19.79 30.70 -18.34
CA VAL A 100 21.08 31.38 -18.28
C VAL A 100 22.04 30.52 -17.47
N ILE A 101 23.15 30.11 -18.10
CA ILE A 101 24.29 29.46 -17.47
C ILE A 101 25.41 30.48 -17.41
N THR A 102 25.83 30.88 -16.20
CA THR A 102 26.84 31.93 -16.03
C THR A 102 28.25 31.35 -15.89
N LYS A 103 29.27 32.20 -15.95
CA LYS A 103 30.66 31.82 -15.67
C LYS A 103 30.88 31.37 -14.22
N GLN A 104 29.89 31.51 -13.34
CA GLN A 104 29.95 31.05 -11.95
C GLN A 104 29.65 29.55 -11.77
N VAL A 105 29.76 28.75 -12.83
CA VAL A 105 29.82 27.28 -12.72
C VAL A 105 31.30 26.87 -12.64
N TYR A 106 31.65 26.09 -11.63
CA TYR A 106 33.03 25.67 -11.35
C TYR A 106 33.18 24.16 -11.52
N SER A 107 34.29 23.72 -12.12
CA SER A 107 34.71 22.32 -12.03
C SER A 107 35.11 21.95 -10.60
N GLU A 108 35.21 20.66 -10.29
CA GLU A 108 35.80 20.20 -9.01
C GLU A 108 37.21 20.76 -8.76
N LYS A 109 37.95 21.02 -9.85
CA LYS A 109 39.29 21.66 -9.83
C LYS A 109 39.22 23.19 -9.72
N ASN A 110 38.07 23.75 -9.32
CA ASN A 110 37.81 25.18 -9.17
C ASN A 110 38.05 26.03 -10.43
N LYS A 111 37.94 25.45 -11.63
CA LYS A 111 38.02 26.21 -12.88
C LYS A 111 36.62 26.62 -13.33
N GLN A 112 36.41 27.90 -13.62
CA GLN A 112 35.18 28.41 -14.20
C GLN A 112 34.98 27.91 -15.63
N ILE A 113 33.72 27.82 -16.06
CA ILE A 113 33.42 27.68 -17.48
C ILE A 113 33.90 28.94 -18.23
N LYS A 114 34.44 28.75 -19.44
CA LYS A 114 35.09 29.84 -20.20
C LYS A 114 34.11 30.95 -20.59
N GLU A 115 32.88 30.57 -20.89
CA GLU A 115 31.82 31.45 -21.35
C GLU A 115 30.48 30.98 -20.78
N GLY A 116 29.62 31.94 -20.41
CA GLY A 116 28.23 31.64 -20.11
C GLY A 116 27.45 31.32 -21.38
N LYS A 117 26.30 30.67 -21.23
CA LYS A 117 25.39 30.35 -22.33
C LYS A 117 23.97 30.74 -21.95
N THR A 118 23.20 31.19 -22.94
CA THR A 118 21.80 31.56 -22.78
C THR A 118 20.95 30.85 -23.81
N PHE A 119 19.79 30.35 -23.40
CA PHE A 119 18.85 29.64 -24.27
C PHE A 119 17.46 30.20 -24.04
N ASN A 120 16.87 30.82 -25.06
CA ASN A 120 15.48 31.26 -25.02
C ASN A 120 14.56 30.08 -25.36
N PHE A 121 13.39 30.01 -24.73
CA PHE A 121 12.37 29.00 -25.01
C PHE A 121 10.97 29.56 -24.76
N LYS A 122 9.99 29.02 -25.48
CA LYS A 122 8.59 29.42 -25.41
C LYS A 122 7.70 28.27 -24.96
N ILE A 123 6.63 28.56 -24.23
CA ILE A 123 5.66 27.54 -23.79
C ILE A 123 4.44 27.51 -24.72
N LYS A 124 4.21 26.44 -25.51
CA LYS A 124 3.06 26.37 -26.46
C LYS A 124 1.80 25.76 -25.86
N GLU A 125 1.91 24.73 -25.03
CA GLU A 125 0.75 23.97 -24.55
C GLU A 125 1.09 23.19 -23.29
N THR A 126 0.07 22.82 -22.53
CA THR A 126 0.21 21.99 -21.33
C THR A 126 0.55 20.57 -21.75
N SER A 127 1.79 20.13 -21.56
CA SER A 127 1.98 18.74 -21.14
C SER A 127 1.25 18.57 -19.80
N GLU A 128 0.62 17.43 -19.61
CA GLU A 128 0.07 17.07 -18.31
C GLU A 128 1.12 17.26 -17.21
N LYS A 129 0.67 17.68 -16.02
CA LYS A 129 1.55 17.85 -14.86
C LYS A 129 2.25 16.52 -14.58
N PRO A 130 3.60 16.50 -14.51
CA PRO A 130 4.34 15.33 -14.12
C PRO A 130 3.89 14.82 -12.76
N ILE A 131 3.75 13.51 -12.66
CA ILE A 131 3.60 12.79 -11.41
C ILE A 131 4.98 12.74 -10.77
N VAL A 132 5.05 13.15 -9.50
CA VAL A 132 6.30 13.17 -8.74
C VAL A 132 6.30 11.98 -7.79
N PHE A 133 7.14 11.00 -8.08
CA PHE A 133 7.40 9.87 -7.19
C PHE A 133 8.54 10.23 -6.24
N LYS A 134 8.32 10.10 -4.92
CA LYS A 134 9.38 10.30 -3.93
C LYS A 134 10.27 9.07 -3.77
N ASP A 135 9.72 7.89 -4.04
CA ASP A 135 10.37 6.61 -3.90
C ASP A 135 10.72 6.06 -5.29
N SER A 136 12.01 5.84 -5.54
CA SER A 136 12.51 5.39 -6.84
C SER A 136 12.19 3.92 -7.11
N VAL A 137 12.01 3.10 -6.06
CA VAL A 137 11.58 1.71 -6.20
C VAL A 137 10.10 1.67 -6.59
N PHE A 138 9.27 2.49 -5.94
CA PHE A 138 7.87 2.65 -6.30
C PHE A 138 7.72 3.18 -7.73
N GLU A 139 8.48 4.20 -8.11
CA GLU A 139 8.50 4.71 -9.48
C GLU A 139 8.87 3.61 -10.49
N ARG A 140 9.89 2.81 -10.19
CA ARG A 140 10.29 1.67 -11.03
C ARG A 140 9.18 0.63 -11.16
N LEU A 141 8.45 0.35 -10.08
CA LEU A 141 7.27 -0.52 -10.11
C LEU A 141 6.22 0.03 -11.08
N ILE A 142 5.93 1.34 -11.04
CA ILE A 142 5.02 1.99 -11.98
C ILE A 142 5.54 1.88 -13.42
N ARG A 143 6.83 2.19 -13.65
CA ARG A 143 7.46 2.12 -14.97
C ARG A 143 7.45 0.72 -15.58
N ASN A 144 7.52 -0.32 -14.76
CA ASN A 144 7.40 -1.71 -15.22
C ASN A 144 5.97 -2.09 -15.63
N LYS A 145 4.97 -1.34 -15.15
CA LYS A 145 3.55 -1.57 -15.46
C LYS A 145 3.06 -0.79 -16.68
N ILE A 146 3.67 0.35 -16.99
CA ILE A 146 3.33 1.10 -18.21
C ILE A 146 3.89 0.40 -19.45
N GLN A 147 3.14 0.41 -20.55
CA GLN A 147 3.56 -0.18 -21.83
C GLN A 147 4.45 0.77 -22.66
N VAL A 148 4.68 1.98 -22.16
CA VAL A 148 5.43 3.01 -22.87
C VAL A 148 6.90 2.88 -22.49
N ASN A 149 7.77 2.64 -23.49
CA ASN A 149 9.22 2.67 -23.33
C ASN A 149 9.71 4.12 -23.13
N LYS A 150 9.36 4.71 -21.99
CA LYS A 150 9.90 6.00 -21.54
C LYS A 150 11.21 5.75 -20.80
N PRO A 151 12.31 6.42 -21.19
CA PRO A 151 13.55 6.36 -20.43
C PRO A 151 13.35 6.83 -18.98
N ASP A 152 14.17 6.34 -18.05
CA ASP A 152 14.08 6.67 -16.61
C ASP A 152 14.19 8.19 -16.32
N TRP A 153 14.80 8.96 -17.23
CA TRP A 153 14.94 10.41 -17.09
C TRP A 153 13.72 11.21 -17.58
N GLU A 154 12.77 10.57 -18.27
CA GLU A 154 11.50 11.20 -18.66
C GLU A 154 10.48 11.03 -17.54
N THR A 155 9.87 12.13 -17.11
CA THR A 155 8.83 12.10 -16.08
C THR A 155 7.56 11.41 -16.59
N LEU A 156 6.90 10.65 -15.72
CA LEU A 156 5.58 10.13 -15.99
C LEU A 156 4.51 11.20 -15.76
N ASN A 157 3.45 11.17 -16.55
CA ASN A 157 2.27 12.01 -16.43
C ASN A 157 1.01 11.15 -16.27
N LYS A 158 -0.17 11.79 -16.24
CA LYS A 158 -1.43 11.09 -15.98
C LYS A 158 -1.77 10.10 -17.09
N SER A 159 -1.58 10.49 -18.35
CA SER A 159 -1.83 9.66 -19.54
C SER A 159 -0.91 8.44 -19.60
N ASP A 160 0.30 8.53 -19.06
CA ASP A 160 1.22 7.38 -18.99
C ASP A 160 0.69 6.27 -18.07
N VAL A 161 0.00 6.65 -16.99
CA VAL A 161 -0.44 5.74 -15.93
C VAL A 161 -1.96 5.49 -15.95
N GLU A 162 -2.69 6.09 -16.88
CA GLU A 162 -4.17 6.03 -16.91
C GLU A 162 -4.71 4.61 -17.09
N ASN A 163 -3.93 3.73 -17.72
CA ASN A 163 -4.30 2.33 -17.94
C ASN A 163 -3.96 1.41 -16.76
N ILE A 164 -3.33 1.92 -15.71
CA ILE A 164 -3.00 1.13 -14.52
C ILE A 164 -4.26 1.00 -13.67
N THR A 165 -4.84 -0.20 -13.66
CA THR A 165 -5.98 -0.55 -12.80
C THR A 165 -5.61 -1.44 -11.62
N GLU A 166 -4.41 -2.02 -11.66
CA GLU A 166 -3.92 -2.93 -10.62
C GLU A 166 -2.42 -2.71 -10.40
N LEU A 167 -2.03 -2.66 -9.13
CA LEU A 167 -0.64 -2.58 -8.71
C LEU A 167 -0.38 -3.57 -7.58
N MET A 168 0.63 -4.41 -7.76
CA MET A 168 1.02 -5.41 -6.77
C MET A 168 2.54 -5.45 -6.65
N GLU A 169 3.03 -5.37 -5.41
CA GLU A 169 4.40 -5.69 -5.03
C GLU A 169 4.41 -6.33 -3.65
N GLN A 170 5.23 -7.36 -3.47
CA GLN A 170 5.30 -8.12 -2.23
C GLN A 170 6.72 -8.15 -1.69
N ASN A 171 6.85 -8.25 -0.37
CA ASN A 171 8.13 -8.36 0.30
C ASN A 171 9.05 -7.15 0.06
N CYS A 172 8.50 -5.93 -0.09
CA CYS A 172 9.34 -4.77 -0.42
C CYS A 172 10.46 -4.59 0.60
N GLY A 173 10.19 -4.87 1.87
CA GLY A 173 11.10 -4.66 3.00
C GLY A 173 12.06 -5.79 3.34
N ILE A 174 11.93 -6.95 2.71
CA ILE A 174 12.73 -8.13 3.06
C ILE A 174 14.13 -8.07 2.42
N LYS A 175 14.26 -7.39 1.27
CA LYS A 175 15.54 -7.12 0.62
C LYS A 175 15.86 -5.63 0.76
N SER A 176 17.03 -5.31 1.28
CA SER A 176 17.43 -3.94 1.63
C SER A 176 17.48 -2.96 0.44
N ASP A 177 17.41 -3.45 -0.80
CA ASP A 177 17.48 -2.66 -2.03
C ASP A 177 16.11 -2.39 -2.69
N ASN A 178 15.01 -2.91 -2.14
CA ASN A 178 13.66 -2.82 -2.73
C ASN A 178 12.56 -2.30 -1.77
N THR A 179 12.93 -1.62 -0.67
CA THR A 179 11.96 -1.06 0.28
C THR A 179 11.18 0.10 -0.32
N ILE A 180 9.87 -0.10 -0.56
CA ILE A 180 8.93 0.96 -0.93
C ILE A 180 8.43 1.62 0.36
N LYS A 181 9.04 2.75 0.74
CA LYS A 181 8.64 3.47 1.96
C LYS A 181 7.59 4.54 1.70
N TYR A 182 7.61 5.15 0.52
CA TYR A 182 6.69 6.24 0.17
C TYR A 182 5.94 5.93 -1.12
N ILE A 183 4.62 6.06 -1.10
CA ILE A 183 3.76 5.85 -2.26
C ILE A 183 3.33 7.16 -2.94
N ASN A 184 4.03 8.27 -2.68
CA ASN A 184 3.75 9.53 -3.37
C ASN A 184 3.87 9.35 -4.89
N GLY A 185 2.97 9.98 -5.62
CA GLY A 185 2.76 9.79 -7.06
C GLY A 185 1.57 8.87 -7.35
N ILE A 186 1.16 8.02 -6.40
CA ILE A 186 -0.01 7.15 -6.57
C ILE A 186 -1.31 7.94 -6.75
N GLU A 187 -1.37 9.20 -6.29
CA GLU A 187 -2.49 10.12 -6.48
C GLU A 187 -2.85 10.30 -7.98
N GLY A 188 -1.87 10.09 -8.87
CA GLY A 188 -2.06 10.17 -10.32
C GLY A 188 -2.72 8.94 -10.94
N LEU A 189 -2.76 7.80 -10.23
CA LEU A 189 -3.31 6.53 -10.72
C LEU A 189 -4.83 6.49 -10.49
N VAL A 190 -5.53 7.44 -11.10
CA VAL A 190 -6.97 7.68 -10.84
C VAL A 190 -7.90 6.52 -11.20
N ASN A 191 -7.43 5.57 -12.01
CA ASN A 191 -8.18 4.38 -12.45
C ASN A 191 -7.79 3.11 -11.67
N LEU A 192 -6.94 3.22 -10.65
CA LEU A 192 -6.52 2.10 -9.80
C LEU A 192 -7.74 1.51 -9.07
N GLN A 193 -7.89 0.20 -9.19
CA GLN A 193 -8.98 -0.59 -8.58
C GLN A 193 -8.45 -1.58 -7.53
N SER A 194 -7.23 -2.10 -7.72
CA SER A 194 -6.62 -3.02 -6.77
C SER A 194 -5.18 -2.59 -6.46
N LEU A 195 -4.86 -2.48 -5.18
CA LEU A 195 -3.53 -2.14 -4.68
C LEU A 195 -3.11 -3.15 -3.62
N THR A 196 -1.99 -3.83 -3.88
CA THR A 196 -1.34 -4.74 -2.93
C THR A 196 0.10 -4.31 -2.73
N LEU A 197 0.47 -3.87 -1.53
CA LEU A 197 1.85 -3.56 -1.14
C LEU A 197 2.11 -4.18 0.22
N THR A 198 3.13 -5.03 0.33
CA THR A 198 3.23 -5.94 1.48
C THR A 198 4.64 -6.04 2.03
N TYR A 199 4.75 -6.00 3.35
CA TYR A 199 6.03 -5.87 4.07
C TYR A 199 6.84 -4.65 3.62
N CYS A 200 6.24 -3.50 3.32
CA CYS A 200 6.94 -2.37 2.69
C CYS A 200 7.40 -1.30 3.69
N GLN A 201 7.06 -1.44 4.97
CA GLN A 201 7.32 -0.47 6.04
C GLN A 201 6.62 0.88 5.78
N ILE A 202 5.49 0.86 5.07
CA ILE A 202 4.72 2.07 4.76
C ILE A 202 4.13 2.64 6.06
N GLU A 203 4.31 3.94 6.26
CA GLU A 203 3.75 4.67 7.40
C GLU A 203 2.63 5.63 6.95
N ASP A 204 2.82 6.30 5.81
CA ASP A 204 1.95 7.36 5.30
C ASP A 204 1.18 6.90 4.06
N ILE A 205 -0.13 6.71 4.23
CA ILE A 205 -1.07 6.40 3.16
C ILE A 205 -1.92 7.60 2.73
N SER A 206 -1.56 8.83 3.12
CA SER A 206 -2.22 10.05 2.65
C SER A 206 -2.31 10.18 1.12
N PRO A 207 -1.35 9.64 0.32
CA PRO A 207 -1.47 9.62 -1.14
C PRO A 207 -2.65 8.78 -1.69
N LEU A 208 -3.25 7.88 -0.90
CA LEU A 208 -4.43 7.12 -1.34
C LEU A 208 -5.71 7.96 -1.37
N LYS A 209 -5.69 9.13 -0.73
CA LYS A 209 -6.87 9.99 -0.63
C LYS A 209 -7.41 10.33 -2.01
N GLY A 210 -8.68 10.02 -2.24
CA GLY A 210 -9.38 10.36 -3.48
C GLY A 210 -9.24 9.33 -4.60
N LEU A 211 -8.54 8.21 -4.39
CA LEU A 211 -8.53 7.06 -5.31
C LEU A 211 -9.85 6.26 -5.23
N THR A 212 -10.95 6.94 -5.52
CA THR A 212 -12.32 6.46 -5.31
C THR A 212 -12.72 5.25 -6.16
N ASN A 213 -11.90 4.85 -7.12
CA ASN A 213 -12.09 3.63 -7.91
C ASN A 213 -11.54 2.36 -7.24
N LEU A 214 -10.79 2.50 -6.12
CA LEU A 214 -10.29 1.37 -5.36
C LEU A 214 -11.43 0.49 -4.85
N LYS A 215 -11.27 -0.81 -5.09
CA LYS A 215 -12.14 -1.91 -4.65
C LYS A 215 -11.39 -2.85 -3.71
N GLU A 216 -10.10 -3.02 -3.93
CA GLU A 216 -9.23 -3.93 -3.17
C GLU A 216 -8.02 -3.15 -2.68
N LEU A 217 -7.78 -3.19 -1.37
CA LEU A 217 -6.62 -2.58 -0.75
C LEU A 217 -6.00 -3.55 0.26
N MET A 218 -4.79 -4.00 -0.02
CA MET A 218 -4.02 -4.91 0.82
C MET A 218 -2.68 -4.26 1.19
N LEU A 219 -2.53 -3.87 2.45
CA LEU A 219 -1.34 -3.24 3.04
C LEU A 219 -0.97 -3.94 4.35
N TYR A 220 -0.49 -5.18 4.26
CA TYR A 220 -0.17 -6.00 5.43
C TYR A 220 1.30 -5.93 5.85
N ASP A 221 1.53 -6.06 7.16
CA ASP A 221 2.83 -6.00 7.84
C ASP A 221 3.62 -4.72 7.51
N ASP A 222 2.92 -3.59 7.62
CA ASP A 222 3.44 -2.21 7.46
C ASP A 222 3.48 -1.48 8.82
N ASN A 223 3.69 -0.15 8.81
CA ASN A 223 3.75 0.69 10.00
C ASN A 223 2.60 1.71 10.05
N ILE A 224 1.45 1.39 9.47
CA ILE A 224 0.32 2.31 9.33
C ILE A 224 -0.34 2.52 10.69
N THR A 225 -0.56 3.79 11.03
CA THR A 225 -1.28 4.20 12.26
C THR A 225 -2.54 5.00 11.94
N ASP A 226 -2.47 5.86 10.91
CA ASP A 226 -3.58 6.70 10.47
C ASP A 226 -4.21 6.17 9.17
N ILE A 227 -5.46 5.73 9.28
CA ILE A 227 -6.27 5.31 8.12
C ILE A 227 -7.29 6.37 7.68
N SER A 228 -7.21 7.61 8.18
CA SER A 228 -8.03 8.75 7.71
C SER A 228 -8.07 8.95 6.19
N PRO A 229 -7.02 8.63 5.41
CA PRO A 229 -7.07 8.75 3.96
C PRO A 229 -8.05 7.80 3.27
N LEU A 230 -8.46 6.72 3.93
CA LEU A 230 -9.44 5.76 3.40
C LEU A 230 -10.88 6.31 3.43
N LYS A 231 -11.10 7.39 4.19
CA LYS A 231 -12.42 8.01 4.29
C LYS A 231 -12.92 8.43 2.90
N GLY A 232 -14.09 7.92 2.52
CA GLY A 232 -14.72 8.22 1.24
C GLY A 232 -14.32 7.32 0.07
N LEU A 233 -13.46 6.31 0.28
CA LEU A 233 -13.18 5.26 -0.71
C LEU A 233 -14.33 4.24 -0.76
N THR A 234 -15.54 4.74 -1.05
CA THR A 234 -16.83 4.03 -0.92
C THR A 234 -17.02 2.85 -1.88
N ASN A 235 -16.07 2.61 -2.79
CA ASN A 235 -16.05 1.45 -3.68
C ASN A 235 -15.25 0.27 -3.12
N LEU A 236 -14.59 0.41 -1.97
CA LEU A 236 -13.87 -0.70 -1.33
C LEU A 236 -14.82 -1.85 -1.00
N GLU A 237 -14.41 -3.04 -1.42
CA GLU A 237 -15.05 -4.33 -1.17
C GLU A 237 -14.16 -5.24 -0.31
N PHE A 238 -12.84 -5.12 -0.45
CA PHE A 238 -11.83 -5.90 0.27
C PHE A 238 -10.78 -4.97 0.88
N LEU A 239 -10.55 -5.10 2.19
CA LEU A 239 -9.58 -4.28 2.92
C LEU A 239 -8.75 -5.16 3.87
N GLU A 240 -7.46 -5.30 3.58
CA GLU A 240 -6.52 -6.03 4.44
C GLU A 240 -5.44 -5.08 4.95
N LEU A 241 -5.40 -4.86 6.26
CA LEU A 241 -4.40 -4.05 6.97
C LEU A 241 -3.82 -4.82 8.16
N TYR A 242 -3.71 -6.16 8.04
CA TYR A 242 -3.12 -7.03 9.04
C TYR A 242 -1.70 -6.55 9.43
N GLY A 243 -1.35 -6.63 10.72
CA GLY A 243 0.03 -6.40 11.15
C GLY A 243 0.48 -4.94 11.07
N ASN A 244 -0.43 -4.01 11.35
CA ASN A 244 -0.15 -2.57 11.42
C ASN A 244 -0.22 -2.07 12.88
N GLN A 245 -0.34 -0.76 13.06
CA GLN A 245 -0.39 -0.11 14.37
C GLN A 245 -1.68 0.70 14.57
N ILE A 246 -2.77 0.30 13.91
CA ILE A 246 -4.06 0.97 13.89
C ILE A 246 -4.73 0.84 15.26
N THR A 247 -5.26 1.95 15.78
CA THR A 247 -5.99 1.98 17.06
C THR A 247 -7.46 2.35 16.88
N ASP A 248 -7.75 3.24 15.94
CA ASP A 248 -9.09 3.78 15.69
C ASP A 248 -9.50 3.55 14.24
N ILE A 249 -10.80 3.27 14.01
CA ILE A 249 -11.35 3.00 12.68
C ILE A 249 -12.49 3.94 12.21
N PRO A 250 -12.56 5.23 12.59
CA PRO A 250 -13.60 6.16 12.10
C PRO A 250 -13.61 6.34 10.58
N SER A 251 -12.51 6.03 9.92
CA SER A 251 -12.38 6.13 8.46
C SER A 251 -13.17 5.08 7.70
N LEU A 252 -13.60 3.99 8.36
CA LEU A 252 -14.42 2.94 7.76
C LEU A 252 -15.91 3.30 7.74
N GLU A 253 -16.31 4.38 8.41
CA GLU A 253 -17.69 4.88 8.40
C GLU A 253 -18.17 5.10 6.95
N GLY A 254 -19.34 4.54 6.63
CA GLY A 254 -19.96 4.66 5.32
C GLY A 254 -19.34 3.81 4.19
N LEU A 255 -18.29 3.00 4.45
CA LEU A 255 -17.71 2.06 3.46
C LEU A 255 -18.57 0.78 3.32
N THR A 256 -19.88 0.97 3.10
CA THR A 256 -20.91 -0.07 3.16
C THR A 256 -20.80 -1.18 2.11
N LYS A 257 -19.89 -1.06 1.14
CA LYS A 257 -19.61 -2.11 0.14
C LYS A 257 -18.59 -3.15 0.60
N LEU A 258 -17.91 -2.92 1.73
CA LEU A 258 -16.97 -3.87 2.31
C LEU A 258 -17.66 -5.21 2.58
N LYS A 259 -17.01 -6.27 2.09
CA LYS A 259 -17.40 -7.68 2.27
C LYS A 259 -16.37 -8.43 3.08
N ASP A 260 -15.10 -8.07 2.93
CA ASP A 260 -13.97 -8.69 3.60
C ASP A 260 -13.10 -7.62 4.25
N ILE A 261 -12.82 -7.80 5.54
CA ILE A 261 -11.95 -6.92 6.31
C ILE A 261 -10.99 -7.78 7.13
N ASP A 262 -9.69 -7.58 6.92
CA ASP A 262 -8.64 -8.04 7.83
C ASP A 262 -7.98 -6.85 8.53
N LEU A 263 -8.18 -6.77 9.84
CA LEU A 263 -7.55 -5.81 10.74
C LEU A 263 -6.81 -6.52 11.89
N GLY A 264 -6.41 -7.77 11.66
CA GLY A 264 -5.68 -8.56 12.64
C GLY A 264 -4.33 -7.96 13.02
N ASN A 265 -3.82 -8.32 14.20
CA ASN A 265 -2.52 -7.86 14.72
C ASN A 265 -2.38 -6.32 14.68
N ASN A 266 -3.34 -5.62 15.29
CA ASN A 266 -3.36 -4.17 15.43
C ASN A 266 -3.55 -3.80 16.92
N LYS A 267 -4.01 -2.59 17.22
CA LYS A 267 -4.25 -2.09 18.59
C LYS A 267 -5.70 -1.62 18.78
N ILE A 268 -6.63 -2.14 17.98
CA ILE A 268 -8.03 -1.74 17.96
C ILE A 268 -8.74 -2.20 19.23
N HIS A 269 -9.59 -1.36 19.78
CA HIS A 269 -10.36 -1.64 20.99
C HIS A 269 -11.84 -1.28 20.84
N ASP A 270 -12.18 -0.24 20.06
CA ASP A 270 -13.54 0.14 19.72
C ASP A 270 -13.88 -0.25 18.29
N ILE A 271 -14.87 -1.13 18.14
CA ILE A 271 -15.40 -1.61 16.86
C ILE A 271 -16.86 -1.18 16.64
N THR A 272 -17.33 -0.16 17.35
CA THR A 272 -18.73 0.29 17.34
C THR A 272 -19.24 0.62 15.93
N LEU A 273 -18.35 1.14 15.08
CA LEU A 273 -18.65 1.55 13.70
C LEU A 273 -18.96 0.37 12.76
N LEU A 274 -18.47 -0.83 13.08
CA LEU A 274 -18.69 -2.01 12.21
C LEU A 274 -20.17 -2.37 12.07
N ARG A 275 -21.05 -1.92 12.99
CA ARG A 275 -22.51 -2.11 12.91
C ARG A 275 -23.13 -1.61 11.61
N GLU A 276 -22.47 -0.68 10.92
CA GLU A 276 -22.96 -0.06 9.68
C GLU A 276 -22.58 -0.87 8.43
N LEU A 277 -21.63 -1.80 8.57
CA LEU A 277 -21.06 -2.59 7.47
C LEU A 277 -21.82 -3.90 7.27
N SER A 278 -23.13 -3.80 7.09
CA SER A 278 -24.05 -4.95 7.00
C SER A 278 -23.77 -5.95 5.86
N ASN A 279 -22.95 -5.58 4.87
CA ASN A 279 -22.54 -6.46 3.77
C ASN A 279 -21.33 -7.34 4.09
N LEU A 280 -20.73 -7.22 5.29
CA LEU A 280 -19.60 -8.04 5.70
C LEU A 280 -19.94 -9.53 5.70
N GLN A 281 -19.03 -10.29 5.11
CA GLN A 281 -19.05 -11.75 4.98
C GLN A 281 -17.87 -12.36 5.73
N GLU A 282 -16.72 -11.68 5.73
CA GLU A 282 -15.49 -12.11 6.37
C GLU A 282 -14.95 -10.96 7.23
N LEU A 283 -14.60 -11.26 8.48
CA LEU A 283 -14.04 -10.28 9.41
C LEU A 283 -12.96 -10.92 10.28
N ASN A 284 -11.72 -10.45 10.10
CA ASN A 284 -10.59 -10.84 10.92
C ASN A 284 -10.16 -9.67 11.83
N LEU A 285 -10.23 -9.89 13.14
CA LEU A 285 -9.86 -8.95 14.21
C LEU A 285 -8.92 -9.60 15.24
N VAL A 286 -8.22 -10.68 14.84
CA VAL A 286 -7.29 -11.41 15.70
C VAL A 286 -6.21 -10.49 16.30
N TYR A 287 -5.70 -10.80 17.49
CA TYR A 287 -4.60 -10.05 18.13
C TYR A 287 -4.89 -8.53 18.22
N ASN A 288 -6.03 -8.17 18.79
CA ASN A 288 -6.40 -6.78 19.08
C ASN A 288 -6.67 -6.62 20.60
N LYS A 289 -7.36 -5.55 20.99
CA LYS A 289 -7.67 -5.21 22.39
C LYS A 289 -9.17 -5.08 22.62
N ILE A 290 -9.97 -5.84 21.87
CA ILE A 290 -11.43 -5.74 21.87
C ILE A 290 -12.00 -6.40 23.13
N THR A 291 -12.97 -5.75 23.75
CA THR A 291 -13.72 -6.27 24.92
C THR A 291 -15.23 -6.36 24.66
N ASP A 292 -15.77 -5.41 23.90
CA ASP A 292 -17.19 -5.31 23.55
C ASP A 292 -17.38 -5.59 22.05
N ILE A 293 -18.22 -6.59 21.74
CA ILE A 293 -18.58 -6.98 20.38
C ILE A 293 -20.07 -6.74 20.07
N SER A 294 -20.75 -5.90 20.85
CA SER A 294 -22.17 -5.59 20.70
C SER A 294 -22.53 -5.00 19.32
N SER A 295 -21.58 -4.37 18.63
CA SER A 295 -21.74 -3.86 17.27
C SER A 295 -21.89 -4.95 16.21
N LEU A 296 -21.45 -6.18 16.49
CA LEU A 296 -21.52 -7.29 15.52
C LEU A 296 -22.90 -7.92 15.40
N LYS A 297 -23.82 -7.65 16.34
CA LYS A 297 -25.09 -8.38 16.48
C LYS A 297 -26.01 -8.40 15.26
N GLU A 298 -25.91 -7.38 14.40
CA GLU A 298 -26.74 -7.25 13.18
C GLU A 298 -25.99 -7.66 11.91
N LEU A 299 -24.71 -8.06 11.99
CA LEU A 299 -23.87 -8.46 10.85
C LEU A 299 -24.17 -9.89 10.39
N THR A 300 -25.45 -10.17 10.15
CA THR A 300 -26.00 -11.49 9.87
C THR A 300 -25.50 -12.13 8.56
N ASN A 301 -24.81 -11.36 7.71
CA ASN A 301 -24.18 -11.87 6.49
C ASN A 301 -22.80 -12.51 6.71
N LEU A 302 -22.24 -12.42 7.93
CA LEU A 302 -20.95 -13.02 8.27
C LEU A 302 -20.99 -14.54 8.10
N ASN A 303 -20.04 -15.04 7.30
CA ASN A 303 -19.74 -16.44 7.10
C ASN A 303 -18.52 -16.87 7.92
N SER A 304 -17.58 -15.96 8.15
CA SER A 304 -16.42 -16.25 8.99
C SER A 304 -15.97 -15.04 9.79
N LEU A 305 -15.60 -15.31 11.04
CA LEU A 305 -15.29 -14.32 12.06
C LEU A 305 -14.12 -14.82 12.90
N ASP A 306 -13.04 -14.07 12.92
CA ASP A 306 -11.87 -14.32 13.76
C ASP A 306 -11.70 -13.20 14.80
N LEU A 307 -11.82 -13.58 16.07
CA LEU A 307 -11.70 -12.73 17.24
C LEU A 307 -10.68 -13.30 18.24
N ASP A 308 -9.80 -14.19 17.79
CA ASP A 308 -8.78 -14.81 18.63
C ASP A 308 -7.88 -13.75 19.28
N ASN A 309 -7.33 -14.06 20.46
CA ASN A 309 -6.37 -13.21 21.16
C ASN A 309 -6.89 -11.77 21.39
N ASN A 310 -8.07 -11.66 22.00
CA ASN A 310 -8.67 -10.41 22.43
C ASN A 310 -8.97 -10.46 23.95
N ASN A 311 -9.82 -9.56 24.46
CA ASN A 311 -10.23 -9.50 25.86
C ASN A 311 -11.74 -9.71 26.05
N ILE A 312 -12.37 -10.48 25.16
CA ILE A 312 -13.82 -10.68 25.09
C ILE A 312 -14.27 -11.64 26.19
N SER A 313 -15.42 -11.36 26.80
CA SER A 313 -16.03 -12.23 27.82
C SER A 313 -17.52 -12.50 27.56
N ASP A 314 -18.24 -11.54 26.98
CA ASP A 314 -19.62 -11.67 26.55
C ASP A 314 -19.68 -11.91 25.04
N ILE A 315 -20.21 -13.06 24.65
CA ILE A 315 -20.45 -13.43 23.25
C ILE A 315 -21.94 -13.55 22.90
N SER A 316 -22.83 -13.00 23.74
CA SER A 316 -24.27 -12.91 23.43
C SER A 316 -24.59 -12.17 22.12
N PRO A 317 -23.82 -11.17 21.66
CA PRO A 317 -24.07 -10.54 20.36
C PRO A 317 -24.01 -11.50 19.17
N LEU A 318 -23.34 -12.66 19.29
CA LEU A 318 -23.18 -13.62 18.20
C LEU A 318 -24.41 -14.51 17.98
N GLU A 319 -25.40 -14.51 18.88
CA GLU A 319 -26.52 -15.46 18.89
C GLU A 319 -27.30 -15.54 17.57
N LYS A 320 -27.40 -14.42 16.85
CA LYS A 320 -28.17 -14.30 15.60
C LYS A 320 -27.35 -14.50 14.32
N LEU A 321 -26.04 -14.74 14.42
CA LEU A 321 -25.15 -14.85 13.26
C LEU A 321 -25.19 -16.25 12.65
N SER A 322 -26.39 -16.72 12.31
CA SER A 322 -26.65 -18.11 11.90
C SER A 322 -25.98 -18.52 10.58
N ASN A 323 -25.46 -17.56 9.80
CA ASN A 323 -24.71 -17.84 8.57
C ASN A 323 -23.24 -18.19 8.82
N LEU A 324 -22.74 -18.03 10.05
CA LEU A 324 -21.36 -18.37 10.40
C LEU A 324 -21.05 -19.85 10.12
N LYS A 325 -19.93 -20.05 9.43
CA LYS A 325 -19.32 -21.35 9.08
C LYS A 325 -17.98 -21.52 9.78
N SER A 326 -17.23 -20.44 9.99
CA SER A 326 -16.02 -20.44 10.82
C SER A 326 -16.13 -19.40 11.92
N LEU A 327 -15.76 -19.77 13.14
CA LEU A 327 -15.70 -18.86 14.27
C LEU A 327 -14.47 -19.17 15.12
N SER A 328 -13.62 -18.16 15.30
CA SER A 328 -12.46 -18.24 16.17
C SER A 328 -12.58 -17.24 17.33
N LEU A 329 -12.52 -17.76 18.55
CA LEU A 329 -12.65 -17.05 19.82
C LEU A 329 -11.62 -17.50 20.86
N GLY A 330 -10.54 -18.14 20.43
CA GLY A 330 -9.43 -18.61 21.25
C GLY A 330 -8.71 -17.48 21.98
N SER A 331 -8.05 -17.80 23.10
CA SER A 331 -7.29 -16.84 23.93
C SER A 331 -8.10 -15.59 24.30
N ASN A 332 -9.27 -15.80 24.90
CA ASN A 332 -10.17 -14.76 25.38
C ASN A 332 -10.52 -15.01 26.87
N LYS A 333 -11.59 -14.38 27.38
CA LYS A 333 -12.07 -14.50 28.77
C LYS A 333 -13.48 -15.09 28.84
N ILE A 334 -13.85 -15.93 27.88
CA ILE A 334 -15.20 -16.47 27.72
C ILE A 334 -15.44 -17.56 28.77
N THR A 335 -16.65 -17.57 29.32
CA THR A 335 -17.12 -18.58 30.30
C THR A 335 -18.44 -19.20 29.89
N ASP A 336 -19.37 -18.39 29.37
CA ASP A 336 -20.66 -18.81 28.83
C ASP A 336 -20.62 -18.81 27.31
N ILE A 337 -21.02 -19.94 26.72
CA ILE A 337 -21.15 -20.13 25.28
C ILE A 337 -22.58 -20.45 24.84
N SER A 338 -23.57 -20.12 25.67
CA SER A 338 -24.99 -20.35 25.42
C SER A 338 -25.48 -19.76 24.09
N SER A 339 -24.92 -18.62 23.67
CA SER A 339 -25.24 -17.96 22.40
C SER A 339 -24.85 -18.77 21.16
N LEU A 340 -23.95 -19.76 21.28
CA LEU A 340 -23.51 -20.58 20.14
C LEU A 340 -24.53 -21.68 19.78
N LYS A 341 -25.49 -21.99 20.65
CA LYS A 341 -26.42 -23.13 20.50
C LYS A 341 -27.18 -23.15 19.16
N GLY A 342 -27.47 -21.98 18.60
CA GLY A 342 -28.22 -21.82 17.35
C GLY A 342 -27.38 -21.77 16.07
N LEU A 343 -26.04 -21.75 16.18
CA LEU A 343 -25.14 -21.54 15.05
C LEU A 343 -24.86 -22.84 14.28
N THR A 344 -25.93 -23.52 13.85
CA THR A 344 -25.88 -24.88 13.29
C THR A 344 -25.13 -25.00 11.96
N ASN A 345 -24.80 -23.88 11.31
CA ASN A 345 -24.00 -23.85 10.09
C ASN A 345 -22.48 -23.87 10.34
N LEU A 346 -22.04 -23.80 11.60
CA LEU A 346 -20.62 -23.86 11.96
C LEU A 346 -20.00 -25.18 11.50
N ASN A 347 -18.89 -25.05 10.78
CA ASN A 347 -18.02 -26.12 10.35
C ASN A 347 -16.68 -26.12 11.11
N SER A 348 -16.19 -24.94 11.48
CA SER A 348 -14.97 -24.77 12.27
C SER A 348 -15.26 -23.88 13.47
N LEU A 349 -14.84 -24.33 14.66
CA LEU A 349 -14.99 -23.58 15.91
C LEU A 349 -13.71 -23.67 16.75
N VAL A 350 -13.11 -22.52 17.05
CA VAL A 350 -11.93 -22.39 17.91
C VAL A 350 -12.35 -21.65 19.19
N LEU A 351 -12.15 -22.29 20.34
CA LEU A 351 -12.54 -21.79 21.67
C LEU A 351 -11.44 -22.06 22.72
N ASP A 352 -10.21 -22.39 22.29
CA ASP A 352 -9.16 -22.72 23.23
C ASP A 352 -8.70 -21.54 24.09
N ASP A 353 -8.00 -21.83 25.18
CA ASP A 353 -7.46 -20.81 26.09
C ASP A 353 -8.53 -19.80 26.56
N ASN A 354 -9.60 -20.36 27.11
CA ASN A 354 -10.71 -19.63 27.70
C ASN A 354 -11.03 -20.22 29.10
N ASN A 355 -12.14 -19.80 29.71
CA ASN A 355 -12.59 -20.28 31.02
C ASN A 355 -13.89 -21.09 30.94
N ILE A 356 -14.10 -21.80 29.83
CA ILE A 356 -15.33 -22.56 29.57
C ILE A 356 -15.35 -23.83 30.43
N THR A 357 -16.52 -24.12 31.01
CA THR A 357 -16.75 -25.32 31.84
C THR A 357 -17.91 -26.16 31.32
N ASP A 358 -18.96 -25.52 30.81
CA ASP A 358 -20.12 -26.17 30.20
C ASP A 358 -20.08 -26.04 28.67
N ILE A 359 -20.06 -27.19 27.99
CA ILE A 359 -20.13 -27.30 26.53
C ILE A 359 -21.48 -27.85 26.04
N SER A 360 -22.50 -27.90 26.90
CA SER A 360 -23.85 -28.30 26.54
C SER A 360 -24.45 -27.53 25.35
N PRO A 361 -24.13 -26.24 25.11
CA PRO A 361 -24.60 -25.51 23.93
C PRO A 361 -24.11 -26.12 22.60
N LEU A 362 -23.00 -26.86 22.60
CA LEU A 362 -22.41 -27.42 21.36
C LEU A 362 -23.13 -28.67 20.85
N LYS A 363 -23.99 -29.32 21.66
CA LYS A 363 -24.60 -30.63 21.35
C LYS A 363 -25.34 -30.69 20.01
N GLY A 364 -25.91 -29.57 19.56
CA GLY A 364 -26.68 -29.47 18.32
C GLY A 364 -25.85 -29.10 17.07
N LEU A 365 -24.56 -28.81 17.20
CA LEU A 365 -23.72 -28.29 16.12
C LEU A 365 -23.15 -29.42 15.25
N THR A 366 -24.04 -30.26 14.71
CA THR A 366 -23.68 -31.50 14.01
C THR A 366 -22.91 -31.31 12.70
N ASN A 367 -22.81 -30.07 12.19
CA ASN A 367 -22.04 -29.72 11.00
C ASN A 367 -20.55 -29.43 11.29
N LEU A 368 -20.15 -29.40 12.57
CA LEU A 368 -18.76 -29.20 12.96
C LEU A 368 -17.87 -30.29 12.38
N ASN A 369 -16.81 -29.85 11.71
CA ASN A 369 -15.73 -30.65 11.18
C ASN A 369 -14.44 -30.47 12.01
N PHE A 370 -14.19 -29.25 12.47
CA PHE A 370 -13.07 -28.89 13.33
C PHE A 370 -13.54 -28.23 14.62
N LEU A 371 -13.02 -28.68 15.76
CA LEU A 371 -13.31 -28.11 17.07
C LEU A 371 -12.04 -28.05 17.92
N ASN A 372 -11.68 -26.86 18.38
CA ASN A 372 -10.62 -26.66 19.35
C ASN A 372 -11.19 -26.16 20.69
N LEU A 373 -11.01 -26.96 21.74
CA LEU A 373 -11.45 -26.69 23.11
C LEU A 373 -10.29 -26.76 24.10
N GLY A 374 -9.04 -26.68 23.61
CA GLY A 374 -7.84 -26.75 24.45
C GLY A 374 -7.82 -25.71 25.57
N SER A 375 -7.07 -25.97 26.64
CA SER A 375 -6.78 -25.02 27.72
C SER A 375 -8.05 -24.40 28.33
N ASN A 376 -9.13 -25.19 28.43
CA ASN A 376 -10.37 -24.85 29.12
C ASN A 376 -10.56 -25.73 30.38
N LYS A 377 -11.64 -25.50 31.13
CA LYS A 377 -11.97 -26.20 32.39
C LYS A 377 -13.12 -27.20 32.20
N ILE A 378 -13.10 -27.92 31.09
CA ILE A 378 -14.15 -28.86 30.70
C ILE A 378 -13.98 -30.18 31.45
N SER A 379 -15.07 -30.69 32.01
CA SER A 379 -15.11 -31.99 32.71
C SER A 379 -16.15 -32.96 32.14
N ASP A 380 -17.27 -32.44 31.63
CA ASP A 380 -18.28 -33.22 30.93
C ASP A 380 -18.16 -33.07 29.42
N ILE A 381 -17.92 -34.20 28.75
CA ILE A 381 -17.83 -34.34 27.29
C ILE A 381 -19.05 -34.98 26.67
N SER A 382 -20.08 -35.32 27.47
CA SER A 382 -21.33 -35.86 26.95
C SER A 382 -21.97 -35.00 25.85
N PRO A 383 -21.82 -33.66 25.82
CA PRO A 383 -22.33 -32.84 24.71
C PRO A 383 -21.65 -33.10 23.35
N LEU A 384 -20.46 -33.72 23.33
CA LEU A 384 -19.78 -34.09 22.09
C LEU A 384 -20.38 -35.37 21.45
N GLU A 385 -21.19 -36.12 22.20
CA GLU A 385 -21.91 -37.27 21.69
C GLU A 385 -22.90 -36.84 20.59
N GLY A 386 -22.70 -37.36 19.37
CA GLY A 386 -23.54 -37.05 18.20
C GLY A 386 -22.92 -36.05 17.22
N LEU A 387 -21.75 -35.48 17.49
CA LEU A 387 -20.99 -34.67 16.52
C LEU A 387 -20.27 -35.56 15.50
N THR A 388 -21.03 -36.37 14.76
CA THR A 388 -20.50 -37.46 13.92
C THR A 388 -19.70 -37.00 12.70
N ASN A 389 -19.80 -35.72 12.33
CA ASN A 389 -19.03 -35.11 11.23
C ASN A 389 -17.68 -34.55 11.68
N LEU A 390 -17.42 -34.54 13.00
CA LEU A 390 -16.20 -33.98 13.55
C LEU A 390 -15.01 -34.83 13.13
N SER A 391 -14.12 -34.23 12.34
CA SER A 391 -12.93 -34.86 11.80
C SER A 391 -11.72 -34.60 12.68
N THR A 392 -11.64 -33.44 13.33
CA THR A 392 -10.52 -33.06 14.20
C THR A 392 -11.04 -32.43 15.48
N LEU A 393 -10.56 -32.92 16.62
CA LEU A 393 -10.87 -32.40 17.96
C LEU A 393 -9.58 -32.12 18.73
N TRP A 394 -9.37 -30.87 19.12
CA TRP A 394 -8.24 -30.49 19.98
C TRP A 394 -8.72 -30.24 21.41
N LEU A 395 -8.07 -30.92 22.34
CA LEU A 395 -8.37 -30.89 23.78
C LEU A 395 -7.07 -30.80 24.60
N LYS A 396 -6.08 -30.07 24.07
CA LYS A 396 -4.80 -29.81 24.74
C LYS A 396 -5.04 -29.22 26.13
N ASP A 397 -4.22 -29.57 27.13
CA ASP A 397 -4.29 -29.03 28.50
C ASP A 397 -5.67 -29.13 29.18
N THR A 398 -6.51 -30.09 28.76
CA THR A 398 -7.78 -30.39 29.44
C THR A 398 -7.57 -31.49 30.49
N PRO A 399 -8.24 -31.44 31.67
CA PRO A 399 -8.14 -32.50 32.66
C PRO A 399 -8.65 -33.84 32.10
N THR A 400 -7.75 -34.77 31.79
CA THR A 400 -8.10 -36.06 31.18
C THR A 400 -7.60 -37.26 31.97
N ASN A 401 -8.35 -38.36 31.91
CA ASN A 401 -7.95 -39.68 32.42
C ASN A 401 -8.32 -40.78 31.39
N GLU A 402 -7.94 -42.03 31.64
CA GLU A 402 -8.19 -43.12 30.67
C GLU A 402 -9.69 -43.36 30.38
N VAL A 403 -10.56 -43.20 31.39
CA VAL A 403 -12.02 -43.31 31.19
C VAL A 403 -12.53 -42.22 30.26
N TYR A 404 -12.02 -41.00 30.41
CA TYR A 404 -12.35 -39.86 29.56
C TYR A 404 -11.93 -40.10 28.11
N LYS A 405 -10.72 -40.63 27.88
CA LYS A 405 -10.22 -40.99 26.54
C LYS A 405 -11.07 -42.08 25.88
N GLU A 406 -11.42 -43.14 26.62
CA GLU A 406 -12.27 -44.22 26.09
C GLU A 406 -13.69 -43.73 25.74
N LYS A 407 -14.26 -42.81 26.54
CA LYS A 407 -15.53 -42.16 26.20
C LYS A 407 -15.43 -41.35 24.90
N LEU A 408 -14.39 -40.55 24.73
CA LEU A 408 -14.18 -39.78 23.49
C LEU A 408 -14.07 -40.68 22.26
N LYS A 409 -13.29 -41.76 22.33
CA LYS A 409 -13.17 -42.74 21.25
C LYS A 409 -14.52 -43.38 20.91
N LYS A 410 -15.36 -43.64 21.92
CA LYS A 410 -16.72 -44.17 21.71
C LYS A 410 -17.65 -43.13 21.06
N TYR A 411 -17.61 -41.88 21.50
CA TYR A 411 -18.44 -40.81 20.97
C TYR A 411 -18.05 -40.41 19.54
N LEU A 412 -16.75 -40.40 19.25
CA LEU A 412 -16.18 -39.85 18.02
C LEU A 412 -15.17 -40.83 17.37
N PRO A 413 -15.60 -42.03 16.93
CA PRO A 413 -14.68 -43.09 16.50
C PRO A 413 -13.89 -42.80 15.22
N LYS A 414 -14.30 -41.79 14.44
CA LYS A 414 -13.63 -41.36 13.19
C LYS A 414 -12.87 -40.04 13.33
N CYS A 415 -12.89 -39.44 14.51
CA CYS A 415 -12.27 -38.14 14.76
C CYS A 415 -10.80 -38.30 15.14
N ASP A 416 -9.95 -37.47 14.57
CA ASP A 416 -8.58 -37.27 15.00
C ASP A 416 -8.55 -36.43 16.28
N ILE A 417 -8.46 -37.10 17.43
CA ILE A 417 -8.49 -36.49 18.76
C ILE A 417 -7.06 -36.17 19.20
N ARG A 418 -6.75 -34.89 19.34
CA ARG A 418 -5.45 -34.38 19.81
C ARG A 418 -5.52 -34.02 21.29
N LEU A 419 -4.89 -34.88 22.10
CA LEU A 419 -4.67 -34.68 23.54
C LEU A 419 -3.17 -34.47 23.73
N VAL A 420 -2.75 -33.24 24.01
CA VAL A 420 -1.38 -32.94 24.44
C VAL A 420 -1.50 -32.34 25.84
N ASN A 421 -0.81 -32.93 26.80
CA ASN A 421 -0.76 -32.46 28.20
C ASN A 421 0.60 -31.83 28.49
#